data_AF-A0A0G4FFN6-F1
#
_entry.id   AF-A0A0G4FFN6-F1
#
_cell.length_a   1.000
_cell.length_b   1.000
_cell.length_c   1.000
_cell.angle_alpha   90.00
_cell.angle_beta   90.00
_cell.angle_gamma   90.00
#
_symmetry.space_group_name_H-M   'P 1'
#
loop_
_entity.id
_entity.type
_entity.pdbx_description
1 polymer ?
#
loop_
_entity_poly.entity_id
_entity_poly.type
_entity_poly.pdbx_seq_one_letter_code
_entity_poly.pdbx_strand_id
1 'polypeptide(L)'
;MFLPMCLGITPPDDNPNSQRMDIYCVIDGHDYLLDATIAHRTVNRRGAQLSGGKAAQLAEKDKIDKYGPTAQAAGFRFVPLAAETFGRWGEKTMDFFKMLAKRKPRPTSIPTEEDTAFRDSFVNHWSQLLSVELMKHNAFQVASRAQRAAAARGPRRASAFPKDFVSRGPYRPHTSPAPGL
;
A
#
# COMPACT_ATOMS: atom_id res chain seq x y z
N MET A 1 10.30 -12.09 -15.84
CA MET A 1 11.35 -12.62 -14.96
C MET A 1 11.99 -11.43 -14.27
N PHE A 2 11.59 -11.12 -13.03
CA PHE A 2 12.14 -9.99 -12.27
C PHE A 2 13.39 -10.47 -11.53
N LEU A 3 14.58 -10.11 -12.02
CA LEU A 3 15.81 -10.30 -11.26
C LEU A 3 15.90 -9.18 -10.21
N PRO A 4 16.13 -9.50 -8.93
CA PRO A 4 16.41 -8.49 -7.92
C PRO A 4 17.80 -7.91 -8.23
N MET A 5 17.86 -6.70 -8.79
CA MET A 5 19.14 -6.01 -8.99
C MET A 5 19.66 -5.48 -7.65
N CYS A 6 20.79 -6.03 -7.20
CA CYS A 6 21.58 -5.48 -6.10
C CYS A 6 22.55 -4.46 -6.73
N LEU A 7 22.16 -3.19 -6.78
CA LEU A 7 22.83 -2.13 -7.55
C LEU A 7 24.03 -1.47 -6.82
N GLY A 8 24.63 -2.13 -5.83
CA GLY A 8 25.81 -1.61 -5.13
C GLY A 8 25.57 -0.33 -4.29
N ILE A 9 24.32 0.09 -4.13
CA ILE A 9 23.92 1.20 -3.27
C ILE A 9 23.65 0.61 -1.90
N THR A 10 24.71 0.58 -1.11
CA THR A 10 24.65 0.11 0.26
C THR A 10 24.17 1.25 1.16
N PRO A 11 23.03 1.12 1.85
CA PRO A 11 22.82 1.89 3.07
C PRO A 11 23.92 1.52 4.08
N PRO A 12 24.16 2.32 5.13
CA PRO A 12 25.19 2.04 6.13
C PRO A 12 24.96 0.76 6.97
N ASP A 13 23.97 -0.06 6.63
CA ASP A 13 23.69 -1.33 7.31
C ASP A 13 23.96 -2.53 6.36
N ASP A 14 24.47 -3.62 6.93
CA ASP A 14 24.82 -4.85 6.20
C ASP A 14 23.59 -5.75 5.92
N ASN A 15 22.36 -5.22 5.98
CA ASN A 15 21.16 -6.03 5.74
C ASN A 15 20.92 -6.19 4.23
N PRO A 16 20.96 -7.41 3.67
CA PRO A 16 20.75 -7.61 2.22
C PRO A 16 19.36 -7.17 1.72
N ASN A 17 18.35 -7.06 2.60
CA ASN A 17 17.04 -6.51 2.23
C ASN A 17 17.01 -4.98 2.17
N SER A 18 17.98 -4.28 2.78
CA SER A 18 18.04 -2.81 2.74
C SER A 18 18.65 -2.29 1.43
N GLN A 19 19.19 -3.18 0.60
CA GLN A 19 19.91 -2.92 -0.65
C GLN A 19 19.04 -3.03 -1.93
N ARG A 20 17.77 -3.42 -1.81
CA ARG A 20 16.88 -3.62 -2.97
C ARG A 20 16.05 -2.37 -3.22
N MET A 21 16.24 -1.78 -4.39
CA MET A 21 15.33 -0.75 -4.91
C MET A 21 14.14 -1.42 -5.58
N ASP A 22 12.95 -0.86 -5.41
CA ASP A 22 11.72 -1.43 -6.00
C ASP A 22 11.73 -1.33 -7.53
N ILE A 23 12.23 -0.20 -8.07
CA ILE A 23 12.24 0.07 -9.50
C ILE A 23 13.56 0.72 -9.91
N TYR A 24 14.12 0.21 -11.00
CA TYR A 24 15.17 0.86 -11.77
C TYR A 24 14.64 1.24 -13.14
N CYS A 25 14.90 2.45 -13.60
CA CYS A 25 14.60 2.84 -14.98
C CYS A 25 15.57 3.91 -15.50
N VAL A 26 15.69 3.98 -16.82
CA VAL A 26 16.47 5.01 -17.51
C VAL A 26 15.50 5.98 -18.18
N ILE A 27 15.62 7.27 -17.86
CA ILE A 27 14.76 8.33 -18.41
C ILE A 27 15.68 9.43 -18.95
N ASP A 28 15.58 9.71 -20.26
CA ASP A 28 16.43 10.66 -20.99
C ASP A 28 17.94 10.44 -20.77
N GLY A 29 18.36 9.17 -20.73
CA GLY A 29 19.77 8.82 -20.49
C GLY A 29 20.25 9.01 -19.05
N HIS A 30 19.34 9.24 -18.11
CA HIS A 30 19.66 9.27 -16.68
C HIS A 30 19.10 8.05 -15.97
N ASP A 31 19.90 7.46 -15.09
CA ASP A 31 19.52 6.31 -14.28
C ASP A 31 18.76 6.74 -13.03
N TYR A 32 17.56 6.19 -12.86
CA TYR A 32 16.67 6.45 -11.75
C TYR A 32 16.49 5.21 -10.88
N LEU A 33 16.45 5.46 -9.57
CA LEU A 33 16.11 4.48 -8.56
C LEU A 33 14.89 4.97 -7.81
N LEU A 34 13.84 4.17 -7.84
CA LEU A 34 12.57 4.51 -7.25
C LEU A 34 12.21 3.45 -6.23
N ASP A 35 11.76 3.93 -5.10
CA ASP A 35 11.48 3.09 -3.95
C ASP A 35 10.13 3.52 -3.36
N ALA A 36 9.20 2.58 -3.34
CA ALA A 36 7.82 2.81 -2.98
C ALA A 36 7.60 2.63 -1.49
N THR A 37 6.88 3.56 -0.89
CA THR A 37 6.56 3.48 0.54
C THR A 37 5.14 3.93 0.81
N ILE A 38 4.39 3.11 1.55
CA ILE A 38 3.05 3.46 2.00
C ILE A 38 3.14 3.95 3.44
N ALA A 39 3.03 5.27 3.60
CA ALA A 39 2.95 5.91 4.89
C ALA A 39 1.54 5.75 5.46
N HIS A 40 1.42 5.27 6.68
CA HIS A 40 0.14 5.22 7.37
C HIS A 40 0.12 6.23 8.50
N ARG A 41 -0.97 7.00 8.58
CA ARG A 41 -1.31 7.76 9.77
C ARG A 41 -1.90 6.79 10.80
N THR A 42 -1.17 6.25 11.79
CA THR A 42 -1.87 5.60 12.92
C THR A 42 -1.17 5.48 14.27
N VAL A 43 -2.08 5.38 15.26
CA VAL A 43 -2.10 4.96 16.69
C VAL A 43 -1.37 5.77 17.74
N ASN A 44 -0.27 6.44 17.44
CA ASN A 44 0.36 7.30 18.45
C ASN A 44 -0.33 8.67 18.43
N ARG A 45 -0.76 9.19 19.59
CA ARG A 45 -1.46 10.49 19.74
C ARG A 45 -0.81 11.65 18.93
N ARG A 46 0.51 11.59 18.75
CA ARG A 46 1.33 12.53 17.95
C ARG A 46 1.17 12.40 16.43
N GLY A 47 1.00 11.18 15.89
CA GLY A 47 0.85 10.94 14.46
C GLY A 47 -0.57 11.19 13.93
N ALA A 48 -1.57 11.10 14.81
CA ALA A 48 -2.97 11.40 14.50
C ALA A 48 -3.23 12.89 14.23
N GLN A 49 -2.37 13.78 14.75
CA GLN A 49 -2.47 15.23 14.59
C GLN A 49 -1.82 15.78 13.31
N LEU A 50 -1.14 14.93 12.54
CA LEU A 50 -0.52 15.37 11.30
C LEU A 50 -1.61 15.84 10.33
N SER A 51 -1.33 16.89 9.55
CA SER A 51 -2.19 17.40 8.46
C SER A 51 -2.03 16.55 7.20
N GLY A 52 -3.02 16.55 6.30
CA GLY A 52 -3.06 15.64 5.14
C GLY A 52 -1.76 15.71 4.33
N GLY A 53 -1.14 14.57 4.01
CA GLY A 53 0.12 14.52 3.25
C GLY A 53 1.40 14.60 4.08
N LYS A 54 1.32 14.91 5.38
CA LYS A 54 2.51 15.02 6.24
C LYS A 54 3.18 13.68 6.52
N ALA A 55 2.43 12.58 6.53
CA ALA A 55 3.02 11.25 6.71
C ALA A 55 3.83 10.84 5.47
N ALA A 56 3.31 11.12 4.27
CA ALA A 56 4.06 10.93 3.03
C ALA A 56 5.31 11.81 2.98
N GLN A 57 5.21 13.09 3.37
CA GLN A 57 6.37 13.99 3.41
C GLN A 57 7.50 13.47 4.32
N LEU A 58 7.15 12.95 5.51
CA LEU A 58 8.14 12.36 6.42
C LEU A 58 8.78 11.11 5.81
N ALA A 59 7.96 10.22 5.21
CA ALA A 59 8.46 9.03 4.55
C ALA A 59 9.38 9.36 3.36
N GLU A 60 9.08 10.41 2.58
CA GLU A 60 9.96 10.90 1.51
C GLU A 60 11.29 11.39 2.07
N LYS A 61 11.26 12.19 3.13
CA LYS A 61 12.46 12.68 3.80
C LYS A 61 13.32 11.52 4.32
N ASP A 62 12.72 10.58 5.05
CA ASP A 62 13.45 9.45 5.64
C ASP A 62 14.15 8.60 4.56
N LYS A 63 13.49 8.38 3.42
CA LYS A 63 14.07 7.66 2.28
C LYS A 63 15.17 8.47 1.60
N ILE A 64 14.97 9.78 1.40
CA ILE A 64 16.00 10.66 0.82
C ILE A 64 17.24 10.71 1.72
N ASP A 65 17.06 10.89 3.02
CA ASP A 65 18.16 10.96 3.98
C ASP A 65 18.92 9.61 4.03
N LYS A 66 18.21 8.49 3.88
CA LYS A 66 18.82 7.15 3.89
C LYS A 66 19.55 6.79 2.61
N TYR A 67 18.97 7.07 1.44
CA TYR A 67 19.44 6.54 0.16
C TYR A 67 19.94 7.60 -0.83
N GLY A 68 19.49 8.85 -0.68
CA GLY A 68 19.84 9.96 -1.57
C GLY A 68 21.35 10.18 -1.73
N PRO A 69 22.12 10.31 -0.64
CA PRO A 69 23.57 10.51 -0.72
C PRO A 69 24.29 9.39 -1.46
N THR A 70 24.02 8.12 -1.13
CA THR A 70 24.67 6.97 -1.77
C THR A 70 24.26 6.83 -3.24
N ALA A 71 22.97 7.02 -3.55
CA ALA A 71 22.49 6.98 -4.92
C ALA A 71 23.15 8.06 -5.78
N GLN A 72 23.23 9.29 -5.26
CA GLN A 72 23.89 10.40 -5.96
C GLN A 72 25.39 10.14 -6.15
N ALA A 73 26.09 9.64 -5.13
CA ALA A 73 27.51 9.30 -5.23
C ALA A 73 27.78 8.22 -6.28
N ALA A 74 26.83 7.30 -6.48
CA ALA A 74 26.88 6.26 -7.51
C ALA A 74 26.33 6.70 -8.88
N GLY A 75 25.97 7.99 -9.05
CA GLY A 75 25.51 8.55 -10.33
C GLY A 75 24.01 8.40 -10.61
N PHE A 76 23.23 7.90 -9.66
CA PHE A 76 21.78 7.70 -9.81
C PHE A 76 20.95 8.87 -9.29
N ARG A 77 19.76 9.03 -9.84
CA ARG A 77 18.71 9.91 -9.32
C ARG A 77 17.73 9.12 -8.47
N PHE A 78 17.68 9.42 -7.17
CA PHE A 78 16.76 8.76 -6.25
C PHE A 78 15.40 9.47 -6.18
N VAL A 79 14.31 8.69 -6.19
CA VAL A 79 12.94 9.19 -6.07
C VAL A 79 12.16 8.37 -5.03
N PRO A 80 11.76 8.96 -3.89
CA PRO A 80 10.90 8.28 -2.93
C PRO A 80 9.44 8.32 -3.40
N LEU A 81 8.91 7.19 -3.86
CA LEU A 81 7.51 7.07 -4.27
C LEU A 81 6.61 6.84 -3.04
N ALA A 82 6.37 7.89 -2.27
CA ALA A 82 5.56 7.85 -1.07
C ALA A 82 4.07 8.11 -1.33
N ALA A 83 3.22 7.31 -0.69
CA ALA A 83 1.77 7.56 -0.63
C ALA A 83 1.24 7.36 0.80
N GLU A 84 0.23 8.14 1.19
CA GLU A 84 -0.57 7.81 2.37
C GLU A 84 -1.52 6.66 2.05
N THR A 85 -1.92 5.88 3.07
CA THR A 85 -2.78 4.68 2.94
C THR A 85 -4.09 4.90 2.16
N PHE A 86 -4.63 6.11 2.16
CA PHE A 86 -5.84 6.47 1.41
C PHE A 86 -5.54 7.04 0.01
N GLY A 87 -4.31 6.87 -0.48
CA GLY A 87 -3.94 7.23 -1.85
C GLY A 87 -3.50 8.67 -2.05
N ARG A 88 -3.16 9.42 -0.99
CA ARG A 88 -2.57 10.76 -1.15
C ARG A 88 -1.07 10.64 -1.40
N TRP A 89 -0.60 11.05 -2.56
CA TRP A 89 0.82 11.05 -2.92
C TRP A 89 1.62 12.12 -2.17
N GLY A 90 2.90 11.82 -1.93
CA GLY A 90 3.89 12.78 -1.45
C GLY A 90 4.30 13.79 -2.53
N GLU A 91 4.97 14.86 -2.13
CA GLU A 91 5.31 15.97 -3.02
C GLU A 91 6.35 15.54 -4.06
N LYS A 92 7.39 14.82 -3.63
CA LYS A 92 8.43 14.31 -4.55
C LYS A 92 7.88 13.28 -5.53
N THR A 93 6.91 12.50 -5.08
CA THR A 93 6.18 11.56 -5.95
C THR A 93 5.38 12.32 -7.02
N MET A 94 4.67 13.38 -6.64
CA MET A 94 3.91 14.21 -7.58
C MET A 94 4.82 14.98 -8.54
N ASP A 95 5.98 15.46 -8.07
CA ASP A 95 7.00 16.08 -8.93
C ASP A 95 7.51 15.09 -9.97
N PHE A 96 7.72 13.83 -9.57
CA PHE A 96 8.10 12.76 -10.49
C PHE A 96 7.00 12.48 -11.52
N PHE A 97 5.73 12.41 -11.12
CA PHE A 97 4.62 12.25 -12.08
C PHE A 97 4.51 13.43 -13.05
N LYS A 98 4.67 14.67 -12.59
CA LYS A 98 4.70 15.85 -13.47
C LYS A 98 5.89 15.82 -14.43
N MET A 99 7.04 15.36 -13.96
CA MET A 99 8.25 15.17 -14.75
C MET A 99 8.01 14.15 -15.88
N LEU A 100 7.35 13.02 -15.58
CA LEU A 100 6.93 12.04 -16.57
C LEU A 100 5.88 12.60 -17.54
N ALA A 101 4.91 13.34 -17.01
CA ALA A 101 3.85 13.94 -17.81
C ALA A 101 4.43 14.87 -18.87
N LYS A 102 5.41 15.73 -18.53
CA LYS A 102 6.10 16.62 -19.49
C LYS A 102 6.81 15.89 -20.64
N ARG A 103 7.23 14.65 -20.42
CA ARG A 103 7.92 13.82 -21.44
C ARG A 103 6.96 13.13 -22.40
N LYS A 104 5.69 12.99 -22.02
CA LYS A 104 4.70 12.36 -22.89
C LYS A 104 4.58 13.17 -24.18
N PRO A 105 4.69 12.60 -25.38
CA PRO A 105 4.40 13.37 -26.58
C PRO A 105 2.95 13.87 -26.54
N ARG A 106 2.74 15.18 -26.76
CA ARG A 106 1.38 15.72 -26.91
C ARG A 106 0.80 15.15 -28.21
N PRO A 107 -0.41 14.56 -28.17
CA PRO A 107 -1.10 14.17 -29.38
C PRO A 107 -1.32 15.38 -30.30
N THR A 108 -1.13 15.19 -31.61
CA THR A 108 -1.34 16.25 -32.61
C THR A 108 -2.78 16.76 -32.64
N SER A 109 -3.73 15.98 -32.14
CA SER A 109 -5.15 16.33 -32.00
C SER A 109 -5.46 17.30 -30.86
N ILE A 110 -4.55 17.50 -29.91
CA ILE A 110 -4.77 18.42 -28.77
C ILE A 110 -4.17 19.78 -29.12
N PRO A 111 -4.92 20.88 -29.11
CA PRO A 111 -4.38 22.22 -29.33
C PRO A 111 -3.23 22.56 -28.36
N THR A 112 -2.27 23.39 -28.80
CA THR A 112 -1.14 23.80 -27.93
C THR A 112 -1.60 24.53 -26.67
N GLU A 113 -2.69 25.30 -26.77
CA GLU A 113 -3.31 26.02 -25.64
C GLU A 113 -3.81 25.07 -24.53
N GLU A 114 -4.08 23.81 -24.88
CA GLU A 114 -4.57 22.79 -23.96
C GLU A 114 -3.45 21.87 -23.42
N ASP A 115 -2.17 22.13 -23.75
CA ASP A 115 -1.06 21.25 -23.34
C ASP A 115 -0.99 21.10 -21.81
N THR A 116 -1.17 22.18 -21.06
CA THR A 116 -1.21 22.15 -19.58
C THR A 116 -2.34 21.24 -19.08
N ALA A 117 -3.55 21.39 -19.62
CA ALA A 117 -4.70 20.57 -19.25
C ALA A 117 -4.48 19.09 -19.59
N PHE A 118 -3.83 18.80 -20.72
CA PHE A 118 -3.42 17.45 -21.08
C PHE A 118 -2.40 16.85 -20.10
N ARG A 119 -1.37 17.61 -19.68
CA ARG A 119 -0.40 17.14 -18.69
C ARG A 119 -1.05 16.88 -17.35
N ASP A 120 -1.90 17.79 -16.90
CA ASP A 120 -2.62 17.66 -15.64
C ASP A 120 -3.58 16.46 -15.67
N SER A 121 -4.28 16.25 -16.79
CA SER A 121 -5.11 15.06 -17.00
C SER A 121 -4.31 13.76 -16.92
N PHE A 122 -3.12 13.72 -17.53
CA PHE A 122 -2.23 12.56 -17.42
C PHE A 122 -1.81 12.29 -15.97
N VAL A 123 -1.37 13.31 -15.25
CA VAL A 123 -0.99 13.18 -13.83
C VAL A 123 -2.19 12.73 -12.99
N ASN A 124 -3.36 13.35 -13.19
CA ASN A 124 -4.59 13.03 -12.46
C ASN A 124 -5.04 11.60 -12.73
N HIS A 125 -5.07 11.17 -13.99
CA HIS A 125 -5.47 9.83 -14.36
C HIS A 125 -4.61 8.75 -13.68
N TRP A 126 -3.28 8.85 -13.82
CA TRP A 126 -2.38 7.84 -13.27
C TRP A 126 -2.32 7.89 -11.74
N SER A 127 -2.27 9.09 -11.16
CA SER A 127 -2.28 9.21 -9.69
C SER A 127 -3.57 8.65 -9.10
N GLN A 128 -4.74 8.93 -9.68
CA GLN A 128 -6.03 8.39 -9.21
C GLN A 128 -6.12 6.88 -9.40
N LEU A 129 -5.69 6.36 -10.56
CA LEU A 129 -5.69 4.93 -10.84
C LEU A 129 -4.86 4.16 -9.80
N LEU A 130 -3.63 4.61 -9.55
CA LEU A 130 -2.75 4.00 -8.56
C LEU A 130 -3.31 4.12 -7.13
N SER A 131 -3.92 5.27 -6.78
CA SER A 131 -4.59 5.46 -5.49
C SER A 131 -5.77 4.50 -5.30
N VAL A 132 -6.57 4.27 -6.35
CA VAL A 132 -7.69 3.33 -6.31
C VAL A 132 -7.21 1.90 -6.17
N GLU A 133 -6.18 1.50 -6.91
CA GLU A 133 -5.59 0.16 -6.77
C GLU A 133 -5.01 -0.08 -5.38
N LEU A 134 -4.34 0.94 -4.80
CA LEU A 134 -3.89 0.90 -3.41
C LEU A 134 -5.06 0.69 -2.44
N MET A 135 -6.17 1.43 -2.61
CA MET A 135 -7.34 1.29 -1.75
C MET A 135 -8.02 -0.08 -1.88
N LYS A 136 -8.14 -0.62 -3.11
CA LYS A 136 -8.65 -1.97 -3.34
C LYS A 136 -7.79 -3.01 -2.64
N HIS A 137 -6.46 -2.92 -2.76
CA HIS A 137 -5.54 -3.82 -2.08
C HIS A 137 -5.66 -3.71 -0.56
N ASN A 138 -5.75 -2.50 -0.01
CA ASN A 138 -5.94 -2.28 1.42
C ASN A 138 -7.26 -2.89 1.92
N ALA A 139 -8.36 -2.71 1.19
CA ALA A 139 -9.66 -3.30 1.52
C ALA A 139 -9.60 -4.83 1.51
N PHE A 140 -8.98 -5.42 0.49
CA PHE A 140 -8.75 -6.87 0.41
C PHE A 140 -7.97 -7.38 1.63
N GLN A 141 -6.86 -6.72 1.99
CA GLN A 141 -6.04 -7.12 3.13
C GLN A 141 -6.80 -7.05 4.47
N VAL A 142 -7.63 -6.03 4.66
CA VAL A 142 -8.49 -5.89 5.84
C VAL A 142 -9.53 -7.02 5.89
N ALA A 143 -10.21 -7.28 4.78
CA ALA A 143 -11.21 -8.35 4.68
C ALA A 143 -10.58 -9.72 4.96
N SER A 144 -9.45 -10.04 4.34
CA SER A 144 -8.74 -11.31 4.54
C SER A 144 -8.24 -11.47 5.99
N ARG A 145 -7.86 -10.38 6.66
CA ARG A 145 -7.50 -10.41 8.10
C ARG A 145 -8.73 -10.67 8.96
N ALA A 146 -9.85 -10.00 8.69
CA ALA A 146 -11.10 -10.20 9.42
C ALA A 146 -11.62 -11.64 9.28
N GLN A 147 -11.57 -12.20 8.07
CA GLN A 147 -11.94 -13.59 7.80
C GLN A 147 -11.05 -14.57 8.57
N ARG A 148 -9.72 -14.40 8.52
CA ARG A 148 -8.78 -15.25 9.30
C ARG A 148 -9.04 -15.15 10.80
N ALA A 149 -9.30 -13.95 11.32
CA ALA A 149 -9.63 -13.76 12.73
C ALA A 149 -10.96 -14.42 13.12
N ALA A 150 -11.97 -14.36 12.26
CA ALA A 150 -13.25 -15.05 12.46
C ALA A 150 -13.07 -16.57 12.44
N ALA A 151 -12.32 -17.11 11.48
CA ALA A 151 -12.00 -18.53 11.38
C ALA A 151 -11.24 -19.02 12.61
N ALA A 152 -10.26 -18.28 13.12
CA ALA A 152 -9.53 -18.62 14.35
C ALA A 152 -10.43 -18.60 15.61
N ARG A 153 -11.53 -17.85 15.60
CA ARG A 153 -12.54 -17.83 16.67
C ARG A 153 -13.55 -18.98 16.58
N GLY A 154 -13.71 -19.61 15.41
CA GLY A 154 -14.61 -20.75 15.18
C GLY A 154 -14.31 -21.97 16.07
N PRO A 155 -13.06 -22.46 16.14
CA PRO A 155 -12.67 -23.57 17.04
C PRO A 155 -12.93 -23.26 18.51
N ARG A 156 -12.71 -22.00 18.94
CA ARG A 156 -12.96 -21.55 20.33
C ARG A 156 -14.44 -21.54 20.70
N ARG A 157 -15.34 -21.33 19.74
CA ARG A 157 -16.80 -21.42 19.98
C ARG A 157 -17.27 -22.86 20.04
N ALA A 158 -16.73 -23.75 19.20
CA ALA A 158 -17.08 -25.18 19.22
C ALA A 158 -16.63 -25.88 20.52
N SER A 159 -15.52 -25.44 21.14
CA SER A 159 -15.06 -25.94 22.44
C SER A 159 -15.73 -25.31 23.66
N ALA A 160 -16.51 -24.24 23.48
CA ALA A 160 -17.15 -23.49 24.56
C ALA A 160 -18.54 -24.02 24.94
N PHE A 161 -19.09 -24.98 24.18
CA PHE A 161 -20.32 -25.66 24.51
C PHE A 161 -20.00 -27.08 24.99
N PRO A 162 -20.50 -27.52 26.17
CA PRO A 162 -20.45 -28.91 26.57
C PRO A 162 -21.07 -29.80 25.48
N LYS A 163 -20.43 -30.92 25.16
CA LYS A 163 -20.90 -31.88 24.12
C LYS A 163 -22.36 -32.30 24.30
N ASP A 164 -22.87 -32.21 25.53
CA ASP A 164 -24.22 -32.59 25.93
C ASP A 164 -25.31 -31.65 25.36
N PHE A 165 -24.94 -30.45 24.92
CA PHE A 165 -25.89 -29.48 24.35
C PHE A 165 -26.27 -29.78 22.89
N VAL A 166 -25.43 -30.54 22.17
CA VAL A 166 -25.63 -30.85 20.74
C VAL A 166 -26.43 -32.14 20.51
N SER A 167 -26.59 -32.99 21.55
CA SER A 167 -27.27 -34.29 21.42
C SER A 167 -28.77 -34.29 21.71
N ARG A 168 -29.36 -33.18 22.14
CA ARG A 168 -30.82 -33.10 22.30
C ARG A 168 -31.45 -32.65 20.97
N GLY A 169 -31.75 -33.62 20.13
CA GLY A 169 -32.61 -33.46 18.94
C GLY A 169 -33.99 -32.89 19.31
N PRO A 170 -34.82 -32.54 18.31
CA PRO A 170 -36.03 -31.76 18.51
C PRO A 170 -36.96 -32.42 19.53
N TYR A 171 -37.46 -31.59 20.44
CA TYR A 171 -38.34 -31.90 21.57
C TYR A 171 -39.29 -33.09 21.31
N ARG A 172 -39.17 -34.17 22.09
CA ARG A 172 -40.22 -35.21 22.18
C ARG A 172 -41.24 -34.79 23.23
N PRO A 173 -42.54 -34.74 22.93
CA PRO A 173 -43.55 -34.49 23.94
C PRO A 173 -43.60 -35.67 24.91
N HIS A 174 -43.73 -35.37 26.21
CA HIS A 174 -43.96 -36.38 27.23
C HIS A 174 -45.37 -36.97 27.06
N THR A 175 -45.48 -38.21 26.57
CA THR A 175 -46.68 -39.02 26.78
C THR A 175 -46.54 -39.73 28.12
N SER A 176 -47.28 -39.28 29.13
CA SER A 176 -47.44 -40.02 30.38
C SER A 176 -48.27 -41.29 30.12
N PRO A 177 -47.83 -42.48 30.53
CA PRO A 177 -48.70 -43.65 30.57
C PRO A 177 -49.75 -43.48 31.68
N ALA A 178 -50.98 -43.91 31.42
CA ALA A 178 -52.04 -43.99 32.41
C ALA A 178 -51.64 -44.92 33.58
N PRO A 179 -51.96 -44.59 34.84
CA PRO A 179 -51.86 -45.54 35.93
C PRO A 179 -53.06 -46.50 35.84
N GLY A 180 -52.77 -47.77 35.57
CA GLY A 180 -53.72 -48.86 35.77
C GLY A 180 -53.89 -49.18 37.25
N LEU A 181 -55.14 -49.46 37.61
CA LEU A 181 -55.56 -50.41 38.64
C LEU A 181 -56.74 -51.18 38.06
#